data_AF-A0A349JTQ3-F1
#
_entry.id   AF-A0A349JTQ3-F1
#
_cell.length_a   1.000
_cell.length_b   1.000
_cell.length_c   1.000
_cell.angle_alpha   90.00
_cell.angle_beta   90.00
_cell.angle_gamma   90.00
#
_symmetry.space_group_name_H-M   'P 1'
#
loop_
_entity.id
_entity.type
_entity.pdbx_description
1 polymer ?
#
loop_
_entity_poly.entity_id
_entity_poly.type
_entity_poly.pdbx_seq_one_letter_code
_entity_poly.pdbx_strand_id
1 'polypeptide(L)'
;MTLDRGTAEGQWSTWLERLSCEKQTADPSKLEIWGYTGQPSYEPGETIQLHVSTTAATWGFQIWRDGAGFEMVHEQSGLGGELHPVGDDVVATGCGWPVAATVDIPSGWCTGGHIVVFTGERDGQTVSQDGFFVLRAEAPGEKSKLALIVATYSWQEYNDWGGGCGYFSEDFIDQSADPLLVREQSFKPRLSFHRPWSRGMIRCPVGAPRLAQPPLAVGAAVGVPAADWSISNGYSVWTTANGWARYDGLTARWLESNDYSPELLSQWDLDHNPKVLDGYDVVVTTGHDEYWTAAGRTVLDSFIERGGKYARLAGNIIWQVRMEDDLGTQVCHKYAAHADPERHNPDTDVRTGAFEAHYIDNPPVTTYGANGFRGVYSRTGGLSPRGVGGFIVYRQNHWAFEGADVYYGDVIGGSVPLVGFETDGINYTFRQGLPFPVGDDGAPDDIEILAITPVTLEEEDHGHAGNLVAIADGDLAFAAEAVFGSDTAEHRDQLRYGSAVITNMRKGDGEVFCAGTTEWCHALATGESQVETITHNVLRRFLGGEHAS
;
A
#
# COMPACT_ATOMS: atom_id res chain seq x y z
N MET A 1 -20.23 -8.75 -6.61
CA MET A 1 -21.30 -9.66 -7.08
C MET A 1 -20.69 -10.62 -8.10
N THR A 2 -20.63 -11.92 -7.83
CA THR A 2 -20.33 -12.92 -8.89
C THR A 2 -21.61 -13.14 -9.68
N LEU A 3 -21.59 -12.81 -10.97
CA LEU A 3 -22.72 -13.10 -11.87
C LEU A 3 -22.97 -14.62 -11.89
N ASP A 4 -24.19 -15.07 -11.60
CA ASP A 4 -24.59 -16.48 -11.83
C ASP A 4 -24.63 -16.73 -13.34
N ARG A 5 -23.60 -17.41 -13.87
CA ARG A 5 -23.47 -17.73 -15.31
C ARG A 5 -24.08 -19.08 -15.68
N GLY A 6 -24.74 -19.75 -14.74
CA GLY A 6 -25.22 -21.10 -14.93
C GLY A 6 -24.11 -22.14 -15.14
N THR A 7 -24.47 -23.42 -15.10
CA THR A 7 -23.51 -24.54 -15.09
C THR A 7 -22.82 -24.82 -16.43
N ALA A 8 -23.25 -24.15 -17.50
CA ALA A 8 -22.73 -24.32 -18.86
C ALA A 8 -21.69 -23.25 -19.25
N GLU A 9 -21.76 -22.05 -18.69
CA GLU A 9 -20.82 -20.94 -18.94
C GLU A 9 -19.97 -20.64 -17.68
N GLY A 10 -19.25 -21.64 -17.17
CA GLY A 10 -18.43 -21.42 -15.96
C GLY A 10 -18.19 -22.68 -15.13
N GLN A 11 -17.61 -23.72 -15.73
CA GLN A 11 -17.36 -24.98 -15.03
C GLN A 11 -16.16 -24.96 -14.07
N TRP A 12 -15.41 -23.86 -14.02
CA TRP A 12 -14.19 -23.73 -13.23
C TRP A 12 -14.30 -22.53 -12.30
N SER A 13 -13.95 -22.73 -11.03
CA SER A 13 -13.97 -21.66 -10.03
C SER A 13 -12.97 -20.57 -10.35
N THR A 14 -13.35 -19.32 -10.07
CA THR A 14 -12.50 -18.14 -10.21
C THR A 14 -11.68 -17.91 -8.94
N TRP A 15 -10.69 -17.01 -9.00
CA TRP A 15 -9.92 -16.63 -7.82
C TRP A 15 -10.80 -16.05 -6.70
N LEU A 16 -11.91 -15.39 -7.04
CA LEU A 16 -12.90 -14.86 -6.08
C LEU A 16 -13.58 -15.97 -5.27
N GLU A 17 -13.73 -17.17 -5.85
CA GLU A 17 -14.47 -18.28 -5.24
C GLU A 17 -13.57 -19.26 -4.48
N ARG A 18 -12.25 -19.22 -4.72
CA ARG A 18 -11.29 -20.16 -4.14
C ARG A 18 -10.00 -19.48 -3.73
N LEU A 19 -10.12 -18.51 -2.84
CA LEU A 19 -8.96 -17.99 -2.13
C LEU A 19 -8.45 -19.02 -1.13
N SER A 20 -7.14 -19.21 -1.13
CA SER A 20 -6.42 -19.98 -0.12
C SER A 20 -5.27 -19.11 0.36
N CYS A 21 -5.06 -19.07 1.67
CA CYS A 21 -3.94 -18.37 2.25
C CYS A 21 -2.86 -19.35 2.73
N GLU A 22 -1.67 -18.82 2.94
CA GLU A 22 -0.60 -19.56 3.60
C GLU A 22 -0.88 -19.66 5.10
N LYS A 23 -0.57 -20.81 5.69
CA LYS A 23 -0.61 -21.06 7.12
C LYS A 23 0.27 -22.25 7.46
N GLN A 24 0.72 -22.28 8.71
CA GLN A 24 1.44 -23.43 9.24
C GLN A 24 0.62 -24.72 9.06
N THR A 25 1.29 -25.81 8.66
CA THR A 25 0.62 -27.08 8.47
C THR A 25 0.49 -27.87 9.79
N ALA A 26 -0.65 -28.56 9.98
CA ALA A 26 -0.82 -29.49 11.08
C ALA A 26 -0.11 -30.84 10.88
N ASP A 27 0.48 -31.06 9.70
CA ASP A 27 1.15 -32.31 9.33
C ASP A 27 2.68 -32.19 9.48
N PRO A 28 3.28 -32.71 10.57
CA PRO A 28 4.72 -32.57 10.82
C PRO A 28 5.59 -33.27 9.76
N SER A 29 5.01 -34.12 8.91
CA SER A 29 5.72 -34.76 7.80
C SER A 29 5.93 -33.84 6.59
N LYS A 30 5.25 -32.69 6.51
CA LYS A 30 5.52 -31.67 5.48
C LYS A 30 6.69 -30.80 5.90
N LEU A 31 7.60 -30.50 4.97
CA LEU A 31 8.73 -29.61 5.22
C LEU A 31 8.25 -28.16 5.06
N GLU A 32 8.43 -27.35 6.10
CA GLU A 32 8.07 -25.93 6.11
C GLU A 32 8.98 -25.13 7.05
N ILE A 33 9.12 -23.85 6.77
CA ILE A 33 9.73 -22.87 7.66
C ILE A 33 8.94 -21.58 7.57
N TRP A 34 8.65 -20.99 8.72
CA TRP A 34 7.95 -19.73 8.84
C TRP A 34 8.66 -18.87 9.88
N GLY A 35 8.84 -17.59 9.61
CA GLY A 35 9.42 -16.68 10.57
C GLY A 35 9.00 -15.23 10.40
N TYR A 36 9.19 -14.46 11.47
CA TYR A 36 8.95 -13.03 11.52
C TYR A 36 9.95 -12.35 12.49
N THR A 37 10.12 -11.04 12.33
CA THR A 37 10.91 -10.21 13.24
C THR A 37 10.06 -9.73 14.40
N GLY A 38 10.67 -9.53 15.58
CA GLY A 38 9.95 -9.05 16.76
C GLY A 38 9.37 -7.64 16.61
N GLN A 39 9.90 -6.84 15.68
CA GLN A 39 9.43 -5.48 15.37
C GLN A 39 9.54 -5.22 13.86
N PRO A 40 8.74 -4.30 13.29
CA PRO A 40 8.84 -3.93 11.88
C PRO A 40 10.03 -3.00 11.58
N SER A 41 10.59 -2.34 12.60
CA SER A 41 11.67 -1.37 12.46
C SER A 41 12.62 -1.42 13.66
N TYR A 42 13.90 -1.12 13.43
CA TYR A 42 14.95 -1.14 14.44
C TYR A 42 15.90 0.05 14.31
N GLU A 43 16.50 0.45 15.43
CA GLU A 43 17.63 1.37 15.55
C GLU A 43 18.98 0.64 15.56
N PRO A 44 20.07 1.26 15.07
CA PRO A 44 21.41 0.72 15.24
C PRO A 44 21.77 0.51 16.72
N GLY A 45 22.36 -0.64 17.03
CA GLY A 45 22.66 -1.06 18.40
C GLY A 45 21.54 -1.83 19.10
N GLU A 46 20.34 -1.89 18.53
CA GLU A 46 19.29 -2.80 19.01
C GLU A 46 19.56 -4.26 18.60
N THR A 47 18.81 -5.17 19.21
CA THR A 47 18.88 -6.61 18.93
C THR A 47 17.63 -7.03 18.17
N ILE A 48 17.81 -7.54 16.94
CA ILE A 48 16.76 -8.17 16.17
C ILE A 48 16.41 -9.50 16.83
N GLN A 49 15.12 -9.72 17.09
CA GLN A 49 14.59 -11.00 17.55
C GLN A 49 13.92 -11.70 16.38
N LEU A 50 14.33 -12.94 16.09
CA LEU A 50 13.74 -13.76 15.05
C LEU A 50 12.91 -14.87 15.69
N HIS A 51 11.62 -14.88 15.38
CA HIS A 51 10.68 -15.89 15.84
C HIS A 51 10.45 -16.87 14.69
N VAL A 52 10.71 -18.16 14.91
CA VAL A 52 10.70 -19.16 13.85
C VAL A 52 10.01 -20.42 14.32
N SER A 53 9.23 -21.02 13.43
CA SER A 53 8.65 -22.34 13.60
C SER A 53 8.85 -23.17 12.34
N THR A 54 9.37 -24.40 12.50
CA THR A 54 9.77 -25.22 11.35
C THR A 54 9.70 -26.70 11.66
N THR A 55 9.37 -27.49 10.64
CA THR A 55 9.48 -28.95 10.65
C THR A 55 10.83 -29.45 10.12
N ALA A 56 11.71 -28.53 9.69
CA ALA A 56 13.06 -28.83 9.26
C ALA A 56 13.91 -29.38 10.43
N ALA A 57 14.87 -30.26 10.14
CA ALA A 57 15.78 -30.75 11.18
C ALA A 57 16.79 -29.66 11.59
N THR A 58 17.25 -28.91 10.59
CA THR A 58 18.13 -27.76 10.76
C THR A 58 17.63 -26.60 9.93
N TRP A 59 17.87 -25.39 10.40
CA TRP A 59 17.56 -24.17 9.66
C TRP A 59 18.66 -23.13 9.81
N GLY A 60 18.52 -22.05 9.05
CA GLY A 60 19.37 -20.87 9.10
C GLY A 60 18.66 -19.68 8.49
N PHE A 61 19.32 -18.53 8.50
CA PHE A 61 18.83 -17.34 7.86
C PHE A 61 19.96 -16.47 7.31
N GLN A 62 19.63 -15.69 6.29
CA GLN A 62 20.48 -14.62 5.77
C GLN A 62 19.73 -13.30 5.90
N ILE A 63 20.43 -12.21 6.19
CA ILE A 63 19.87 -10.86 6.17
C ILE A 63 20.49 -10.11 5.00
N TRP A 64 19.65 -9.58 4.13
CA TRP A 64 20.03 -8.85 2.93
C TRP A 64 19.49 -7.43 3.00
N ARG A 65 20.35 -6.42 2.83
CA ARG A 65 19.91 -5.04 2.57
C ARG A 65 19.49 -4.95 1.10
N ASP A 66 18.27 -4.51 0.86
CA ASP A 66 17.68 -4.38 -0.46
C ASP A 66 17.55 -2.90 -0.83
N GLY A 67 18.53 -2.40 -1.59
CA GLY A 67 18.59 -1.04 -2.11
C GLY A 67 19.01 -1.05 -3.59
N ALA A 68 19.70 -0.02 -4.06
CA ALA A 68 20.29 -0.04 -5.41
C ALA A 68 21.22 -1.25 -5.59
N GLY A 69 21.90 -1.66 -4.51
CA GLY A 69 22.55 -2.96 -4.39
C GLY A 69 21.75 -3.94 -3.55
N PHE A 70 21.95 -5.24 -3.79
CA PHE A 70 21.42 -6.33 -2.97
C PHE A 70 22.58 -7.00 -2.22
N GLU A 71 22.75 -6.66 -0.94
CA GLU A 71 23.94 -7.00 -0.16
C GLU A 71 23.60 -7.86 1.06
N MET A 72 24.26 -9.00 1.21
CA MET A 72 24.14 -9.82 2.42
C MET A 72 24.95 -9.22 3.55
N VAL A 73 24.28 -8.87 4.64
CA VAL A 73 24.89 -8.23 5.82
C VAL A 73 25.04 -9.19 7.01
N HIS A 74 24.33 -10.31 6.99
CA HIS A 74 24.42 -11.35 8.03
C HIS A 74 24.06 -12.73 7.47
N GLU A 75 24.66 -13.77 8.04
CA GLU A 75 24.28 -15.16 7.79
C GLU A 75 24.52 -16.01 9.05
N GLN A 76 23.56 -16.89 9.33
CA GLN A 76 23.67 -17.90 10.37
C GLN A 76 23.00 -19.19 9.91
N SER A 77 23.64 -20.35 10.14
CA SER A 77 23.15 -21.65 9.70
C SER A 77 23.35 -22.74 10.74
N GLY A 78 22.65 -23.88 10.58
CA GLY A 78 22.83 -25.06 11.42
C GLY A 78 22.12 -24.96 12.78
N LEU A 79 21.11 -24.09 12.87
CA LEU A 79 20.23 -23.98 14.03
C LEU A 79 19.28 -25.18 14.09
N GLY A 80 18.97 -25.67 15.29
CA GLY A 80 18.00 -26.75 15.47
C GLY A 80 16.59 -26.27 15.15
N GLY A 81 15.85 -27.06 14.37
CA GLY A 81 14.45 -26.76 14.05
C GLY A 81 13.49 -27.27 15.13
N GLU A 82 12.49 -26.46 15.45
CA GLU A 82 11.40 -26.81 16.35
C GLU A 82 10.07 -26.32 15.78
N LEU A 83 9.05 -27.17 15.84
CA LEU A 83 7.69 -26.83 15.44
C LEU A 83 6.94 -26.28 16.66
N HIS A 84 6.57 -25.01 16.61
CA HIS A 84 5.71 -24.34 17.57
C HIS A 84 4.32 -24.13 16.97
N PRO A 85 3.24 -24.62 17.61
CA PRO A 85 1.89 -24.43 17.11
C PRO A 85 1.46 -22.97 17.18
N VAL A 86 0.47 -22.60 16.36
CA VAL A 86 -0.23 -21.31 16.43
C VAL A 86 -1.60 -21.46 17.11
N GLY A 87 -2.12 -20.37 17.66
CA GLY A 87 -3.48 -20.33 18.21
C GLY A 87 -4.57 -20.30 17.12
N ASP A 88 -5.82 -20.50 17.54
CA ASP A 88 -6.97 -20.55 16.62
C ASP A 88 -7.19 -19.22 15.86
N ASP A 89 -6.90 -18.07 16.49
CA ASP A 89 -7.02 -16.75 15.86
C ASP A 89 -5.64 -16.07 15.74
N VAL A 90 -4.73 -16.74 15.03
CA VAL A 90 -3.36 -16.27 14.81
C VAL A 90 -3.29 -14.91 14.09
N VAL A 91 -4.31 -14.57 13.29
CA VAL A 91 -4.41 -13.28 12.60
C VAL A 91 -4.52 -12.13 13.61
N ALA A 92 -5.39 -12.25 14.61
CA ALA A 92 -5.59 -11.21 15.61
C ALA A 92 -4.57 -11.26 16.76
N THR A 93 -4.09 -12.45 17.12
CA THR A 93 -3.28 -12.66 18.35
C THR A 93 -1.79 -12.87 18.09
N GLY A 94 -1.40 -13.08 16.83
CA GLY A 94 -0.03 -13.43 16.47
C GLY A 94 0.31 -14.89 16.77
N CYS A 95 1.51 -15.30 16.35
CA CYS A 95 1.95 -16.69 16.43
C CYS A 95 2.31 -17.14 17.85
N GLY A 96 2.78 -16.21 18.70
CA GLY A 96 3.26 -16.52 20.05
C GLY A 96 4.51 -17.42 20.08
N TRP A 97 5.26 -17.50 18.97
CA TRP A 97 6.47 -18.32 18.89
C TRP A 97 7.59 -17.75 19.78
N PRO A 98 8.45 -18.60 20.35
CA PRO A 98 9.61 -18.12 21.09
C PRO A 98 10.62 -17.44 20.16
N VAL A 99 11.52 -16.65 20.75
CA VAL A 99 12.71 -16.15 20.05
C VAL A 99 13.62 -17.34 19.75
N ALA A 100 13.81 -17.64 18.48
CA ALA A 100 14.62 -18.76 18.01
C ALA A 100 16.06 -18.35 17.69
N ALA A 101 16.29 -17.09 17.32
CA ALA A 101 17.60 -16.49 17.14
C ALA A 101 17.58 -14.99 17.42
N THR A 102 18.75 -14.42 17.71
CA THR A 102 18.94 -12.98 17.91
C THR A 102 20.13 -12.48 17.11
N VAL A 103 20.04 -11.26 16.60
CA VAL A 103 21.16 -10.58 15.91
C VAL A 103 21.34 -9.19 16.50
N ASP A 104 22.49 -8.95 17.12
CA ASP A 104 22.86 -7.60 17.54
C ASP A 104 23.23 -6.78 16.30
N ILE A 105 22.56 -5.64 16.09
CA ILE A 105 22.82 -4.77 14.95
C ILE A 105 24.15 -4.03 15.20
N PRO A 106 25.21 -4.30 14.41
CA PRO A 106 26.48 -3.62 14.60
C PRO A 106 26.40 -2.17 14.12
N SER A 107 27.26 -1.31 14.69
CA SER A 107 27.49 0.03 14.15
C SER A 107 27.94 -0.06 12.69
N GLY A 108 27.39 0.77 11.81
CA GLY A 108 27.77 0.84 10.40
C GLY A 108 26.92 0.03 9.42
N TRP A 109 25.93 -0.75 9.88
CA TRP A 109 24.87 -1.19 8.97
C TRP A 109 24.16 0.03 8.37
N CYS A 110 23.95 0.00 7.06
CA CYS A 110 23.30 1.10 6.36
C CYS A 110 21.79 1.04 6.57
N THR A 111 21.16 2.20 6.75
CA THR A 111 19.69 2.30 6.74
C THR A 111 19.10 1.70 5.46
N GLY A 112 17.88 1.18 5.57
CA GLY A 112 17.15 0.63 4.42
C GLY A 112 16.23 -0.52 4.78
N GLY A 113 15.58 -1.08 3.76
CA GLY A 113 14.80 -2.30 3.87
C GLY A 113 15.71 -3.52 3.94
N HIS A 114 15.49 -4.37 4.94
CA HIS A 114 16.27 -5.59 5.15
C HIS A 114 15.37 -6.82 5.04
N ILE A 115 15.73 -7.74 4.16
CA ILE A 115 15.03 -9.00 3.93
C ILE A 115 15.73 -10.09 4.75
N VAL A 116 14.96 -10.81 5.57
CA VAL A 116 15.42 -11.99 6.30
C VAL A 116 14.99 -13.23 5.52
N VAL A 117 15.92 -13.94 4.90
CA VAL A 117 15.64 -15.18 4.16
C VAL A 117 15.83 -16.37 5.11
N PHE A 118 14.73 -16.87 5.67
CA PHE A 118 14.74 -18.10 6.48
C PHE A 118 14.86 -19.30 5.55
N THR A 119 15.73 -20.26 5.89
CA THR A 119 15.96 -21.48 5.11
C THR A 119 15.93 -22.70 6.03
N GLY A 120 15.04 -23.65 5.76
CA GLY A 120 14.90 -24.90 6.49
C GLY A 120 15.28 -26.10 5.63
N GLU A 121 16.02 -27.05 6.20
CA GLU A 121 16.47 -28.27 5.52
C GLU A 121 16.06 -29.56 6.23
N ARG A 122 15.60 -30.55 5.44
CA ARG A 122 15.33 -31.91 5.91
C ARG A 122 15.47 -32.90 4.76
N ASP A 123 16.15 -34.01 4.99
CA ASP A 123 16.33 -35.10 4.01
C ASP A 123 16.82 -34.64 2.62
N GLY A 124 17.67 -33.60 2.59
CA GLY A 124 18.21 -33.02 1.35
C GLY A 124 17.24 -32.14 0.56
N GLN A 125 16.06 -31.83 1.13
CA GLN A 125 15.13 -30.83 0.62
C GLN A 125 15.28 -29.52 1.39
N THR A 126 15.07 -28.41 0.70
CA THR A 126 15.17 -27.06 1.26
C THR A 126 13.88 -26.29 0.98
N VAL A 127 13.43 -25.52 1.98
CA VAL A 127 12.31 -24.58 1.89
C VAL A 127 12.75 -23.22 2.41
N SER A 128 12.13 -22.15 1.92
CA SER A 128 12.47 -20.79 2.33
C SER A 128 11.25 -19.90 2.49
N GLN A 129 11.35 -18.92 3.39
CA GLN A 129 10.35 -17.86 3.58
C GLN A 129 11.05 -16.55 3.93
N ASP A 130 10.43 -15.42 3.57
CA ASP A 130 11.02 -14.09 3.69
C ASP A 130 10.36 -13.27 4.82
N GLY A 131 11.15 -12.88 5.81
CA GLY A 131 10.86 -11.81 6.74
C GLY A 131 11.36 -10.45 6.24
N PHE A 132 10.98 -9.38 6.92
CA PHE A 132 11.41 -8.03 6.59
C PHE A 132 11.46 -7.15 7.83
N PHE A 133 12.41 -6.22 7.87
CA PHE A 133 12.40 -5.09 8.80
C PHE A 133 13.04 -3.85 8.15
N VAL A 134 12.69 -2.68 8.67
CA VAL A 134 13.39 -1.43 8.38
C VAL A 134 14.54 -1.25 9.37
N LEU A 135 15.71 -0.87 8.87
CA LEU A 135 16.78 -0.33 9.72
C LEU A 135 16.82 1.19 9.57
N ARG A 136 16.61 1.91 10.68
CA ARG A 136 16.71 3.37 10.73
C ARG A 136 18.17 3.83 10.65
N ALA A 137 18.38 5.08 10.27
CA ALA A 137 19.71 5.66 10.27
C ALA A 137 20.27 5.82 11.70
N GLU A 138 21.58 5.58 11.87
CA GLU A 138 22.28 5.73 13.15
C GLU A 138 22.24 7.17 13.67
N ALA A 139 22.29 8.13 12.76
CA ALA A 139 22.17 9.55 13.04
C ALA A 139 21.17 10.17 12.05
N PRO A 140 19.85 10.14 12.38
CA PRO A 140 18.78 10.57 11.48
C PRO A 140 19.01 11.98 10.95
N GLY A 141 18.96 12.14 9.62
CA GLY A 141 19.12 13.44 9.00
C GLY A 141 20.56 13.93 8.84
N GLU A 142 21.58 13.20 9.31
CA GLU A 142 22.99 13.64 9.17
C GLU A 142 23.57 13.28 7.79
N LYS A 143 23.28 12.08 7.27
CA LYS A 143 23.80 11.62 5.97
C LYS A 143 22.88 12.02 4.83
N SER A 144 21.58 12.03 5.07
CA SER A 144 20.58 12.46 4.08
C SER A 144 19.45 13.19 4.76
N LYS A 145 18.94 14.24 4.10
CA LYS A 145 17.77 15.01 4.54
C LYS A 145 16.45 14.45 4.02
N LEU A 146 16.50 13.31 3.33
CA LEU A 146 15.37 12.63 2.72
C LEU A 146 14.99 11.38 3.52
N ALA A 147 13.75 11.35 4.03
CA ALA A 147 13.15 10.16 4.59
C ALA A 147 12.17 9.51 3.58
N LEU A 148 12.20 8.19 3.45
CA LEU A 148 11.18 7.40 2.78
C LEU A 148 10.40 6.60 3.83
N ILE A 149 9.09 6.86 3.94
CA ILE A 149 8.21 6.10 4.84
C ILE A 149 7.59 4.96 4.03
N VAL A 150 7.86 3.72 4.45
CA VAL A 150 7.29 2.52 3.84
C VAL A 150 5.93 2.16 4.46
N ALA A 151 5.00 1.67 3.64
CA ALA A 151 3.59 1.50 3.97
C ALA A 151 3.27 0.25 4.81
N THR A 152 4.01 -0.02 5.88
CA THR A 152 3.89 -1.26 6.69
C THR A 152 2.50 -1.52 7.24
N TYR A 153 1.69 -0.50 7.50
CA TYR A 153 0.31 -0.69 7.97
C TYR A 153 -0.62 -1.13 6.84
N SER A 154 -0.34 -0.67 5.62
CA SER A 154 -1.03 -1.17 4.44
C SER A 154 -0.59 -2.59 4.12
N TRP A 155 0.70 -2.92 4.25
CA TRP A 155 1.18 -4.30 4.06
C TRP A 155 0.46 -5.28 4.98
N GLN A 156 0.23 -4.88 6.22
CA GLN A 156 -0.46 -5.69 7.22
C GLN A 156 -1.91 -6.00 6.82
N GLU A 157 -2.60 -5.06 6.20
CA GLU A 157 -3.99 -5.19 5.73
C GLU A 157 -4.12 -6.14 4.54
N TYR A 158 -3.03 -6.34 3.79
CA TYR A 158 -2.94 -7.30 2.69
C TYR A 158 -2.20 -8.59 3.06
N ASN A 159 -1.73 -8.74 4.31
CA ASN A 159 -1.07 -9.95 4.80
C ASN A 159 -2.12 -10.98 5.24
N ASP A 160 -2.39 -11.96 4.37
CA ASP A 160 -3.38 -13.03 4.59
C ASP A 160 -2.81 -14.27 5.29
N TRP A 161 -1.52 -14.26 5.66
CA TRP A 161 -0.91 -15.38 6.35
C TRP A 161 -1.65 -15.67 7.65
N GLY A 162 -2.01 -16.95 7.83
CA GLY A 162 -2.70 -17.44 9.02
C GLY A 162 -4.22 -17.44 8.94
N GLY A 163 -4.83 -17.20 7.77
CA GLY A 163 -6.29 -17.39 7.60
C GLY A 163 -7.09 -16.13 7.27
N GLY A 164 -6.44 -14.98 7.12
CA GLY A 164 -7.16 -13.74 6.86
C GLY A 164 -6.32 -12.47 6.95
N CYS A 165 -6.90 -11.40 6.42
CA CYS A 165 -6.36 -10.04 6.36
C CYS A 165 -7.53 -9.03 6.37
N GLY A 166 -7.20 -7.77 6.10
CA GLY A 166 -8.17 -6.68 6.01
C GLY A 166 -9.17 -6.76 4.85
N TYR A 167 -9.03 -7.75 3.96
CA TYR A 167 -9.91 -7.94 2.78
C TYR A 167 -10.40 -9.39 2.63
N PHE A 168 -9.95 -10.30 3.50
CA PHE A 168 -10.25 -11.71 3.39
C PHE A 168 -10.32 -12.39 4.76
N SER A 169 -11.21 -13.36 4.91
CA SER A 169 -11.29 -14.24 6.07
C SER A 169 -11.70 -15.65 5.63
N GLU A 170 -10.93 -16.67 6.00
CA GLU A 170 -11.32 -18.06 5.76
C GLU A 170 -12.56 -18.48 6.56
N ASP A 171 -12.88 -17.76 7.64
CA ASP A 171 -14.08 -18.01 8.45
C ASP A 171 -15.37 -17.68 7.69
N PHE A 172 -15.26 -16.83 6.66
CA PHE A 172 -16.39 -16.38 5.87
C PHE A 172 -15.97 -16.18 4.40
N ILE A 173 -15.93 -17.29 3.67
CA ILE A 173 -15.75 -17.32 2.22
C ILE A 173 -17.14 -17.35 1.59
N ASP A 174 -17.84 -16.22 1.52
CA ASP A 174 -19.26 -16.22 1.12
C ASP A 174 -19.49 -15.84 -0.35
N GLN A 175 -20.50 -16.51 -0.91
CA GLN A 175 -21.07 -16.39 -2.25
C GLN A 175 -22.35 -15.53 -2.23
N SER A 176 -22.54 -14.69 -1.21
CA SER A 176 -23.72 -13.85 -1.01
C SER A 176 -23.90 -12.81 -2.13
N ALA A 177 -25.18 -12.52 -2.43
CA ALA A 177 -25.59 -11.51 -3.41
C ALA A 177 -25.66 -10.08 -2.84
N ASP A 178 -25.52 -9.89 -1.52
CA ASP A 178 -25.52 -8.56 -0.86
C ASP A 178 -24.07 -8.06 -0.70
N PRO A 179 -23.65 -7.05 -1.48
CA PRO A 179 -22.26 -6.56 -1.46
C PRO A 179 -21.81 -5.98 -0.11
N LEU A 180 -22.72 -5.34 0.65
CA LEU A 180 -22.38 -4.74 1.94
C LEU A 180 -22.21 -5.81 3.02
N LEU A 181 -23.13 -6.78 3.08
CA LEU A 181 -23.04 -7.89 4.02
C LEU A 181 -21.74 -8.70 3.83
N VAL A 182 -21.35 -8.94 2.57
CA VAL A 182 -20.09 -9.62 2.26
C VAL A 182 -18.91 -8.83 2.81
N ARG A 183 -18.88 -7.52 2.57
CA ARG A 183 -17.78 -6.65 2.99
C ARG A 183 -17.65 -6.53 4.51
N GLU A 184 -18.75 -6.57 5.24
CA GLU A 184 -18.73 -6.49 6.71
C GLU A 184 -18.21 -7.78 7.38
N GLN A 185 -18.26 -8.93 6.71
CA GLN A 185 -17.94 -10.24 7.30
C GLN A 185 -16.70 -10.91 6.71
N SER A 186 -16.28 -10.52 5.50
CA SER A 186 -15.19 -11.19 4.76
C SER A 186 -13.80 -10.64 5.08
N PHE A 187 -13.57 -10.06 6.27
CA PHE A 187 -12.26 -9.55 6.66
C PHE A 187 -11.99 -9.71 8.15
N LYS A 188 -10.74 -9.49 8.56
CA LYS A 188 -10.29 -9.51 9.96
C LYS A 188 -9.99 -8.08 10.41
N PRO A 189 -10.69 -7.54 11.44
CA PRO A 189 -10.50 -6.16 11.87
C PRO A 189 -9.29 -5.96 12.80
N ARG A 190 -8.67 -7.05 13.26
CA ARG A 190 -7.49 -7.04 14.15
C ARG A 190 -6.39 -7.87 13.51
N LEU A 191 -5.21 -7.27 13.34
CA LEU A 191 -4.12 -7.85 12.58
C LEU A 191 -2.80 -7.70 13.37
N SER A 192 -2.23 -8.80 13.85
CA SER A 192 -0.98 -8.79 14.62
C SER A 192 0.27 -8.69 13.73
N PHE A 193 1.24 -7.86 14.10
CA PHE A 193 2.57 -7.81 13.46
C PHE A 193 3.44 -9.04 13.78
N HIS A 194 3.08 -9.83 14.79
CA HIS A 194 3.83 -11.02 15.20
C HIS A 194 3.40 -12.27 14.40
N ARG A 195 3.42 -12.14 13.07
CA ARG A 195 3.15 -13.24 12.13
C ARG A 195 3.97 -13.08 10.84
N PRO A 196 4.28 -14.18 10.15
CA PRO A 196 4.97 -14.14 8.86
C PRO A 196 4.26 -13.27 7.82
N TRP A 197 5.04 -12.74 6.88
CA TRP A 197 4.52 -12.12 5.65
C TRP A 197 4.16 -13.19 4.63
N SER A 198 2.98 -13.07 4.01
CA SER A 198 2.59 -13.90 2.88
C SER A 198 3.56 -13.80 1.71
N ARG A 199 3.77 -14.92 1.04
CA ARG A 199 4.61 -15.05 -0.13
C ARG A 199 4.14 -14.12 -1.24
N GLY A 200 5.07 -13.30 -1.72
CA GLY A 200 4.82 -12.25 -2.71
C GLY A 200 4.96 -10.84 -2.14
N MET A 201 4.76 -10.66 -0.82
CA MET A 201 4.81 -9.36 -0.16
C MET A 201 6.23 -8.77 -0.18
N ILE A 202 7.22 -9.57 0.22
CA ILE A 202 8.61 -9.12 0.37
C ILE A 202 9.43 -9.32 -0.90
N ARG A 203 9.27 -10.47 -1.58
CA ARG A 203 9.87 -10.74 -2.89
C ARG A 203 8.86 -11.34 -3.86
N CYS A 204 9.01 -10.97 -5.13
CA CYS A 204 8.21 -11.47 -6.24
C CYS A 204 9.13 -11.68 -7.46
N PRO A 205 8.91 -12.71 -8.30
CA PRO A 205 9.74 -12.93 -9.48
C PRO A 205 9.60 -11.78 -10.49
N VAL A 206 10.68 -11.54 -11.23
CA VAL A 206 10.69 -10.59 -12.34
C VAL A 206 9.58 -10.96 -13.34
N GLY A 207 8.82 -9.96 -13.79
CA GLY A 207 7.74 -10.13 -14.75
C GLY A 207 6.40 -10.54 -14.14
N ALA A 208 6.27 -10.58 -12.81
CA ALA A 208 4.98 -10.74 -12.17
C ALA A 208 4.01 -9.61 -12.58
N PRO A 209 2.77 -9.93 -12.99
CA PRO A 209 1.81 -8.94 -13.50
C PRO A 209 1.35 -7.95 -12.43
N ARG A 210 1.15 -6.69 -12.83
CA ARG A 210 0.58 -5.59 -12.03
C ARG A 210 -0.96 -5.63 -12.06
N LEU A 211 -1.61 -5.02 -11.08
CA LEU A 211 -3.07 -4.82 -11.09
C LEU A 211 -3.49 -3.78 -12.13
N ALA A 212 -2.70 -2.72 -12.32
CA ALA A 212 -2.92 -1.77 -13.41
C ALA A 212 -2.55 -2.42 -14.75
N GLN A 213 -3.49 -2.44 -15.68
CA GLN A 213 -3.39 -3.15 -16.94
C GLN A 213 -3.15 -2.20 -18.11
N PRO A 214 -2.42 -2.66 -19.15
CA PRO A 214 -2.42 -1.97 -20.44
C PRO A 214 -3.84 -1.91 -21.02
N PRO A 215 -4.12 -0.96 -21.95
CA PRO A 215 -5.44 -0.83 -22.56
C PRO A 215 -5.92 -2.14 -23.20
N LEU A 216 -7.13 -2.55 -22.85
CA LEU A 216 -7.78 -3.70 -23.47
C LEU A 216 -8.33 -3.36 -24.86
N ALA A 217 -8.34 -4.33 -25.76
CA ALA A 217 -9.01 -4.19 -27.06
C ALA A 217 -10.53 -3.94 -26.88
N VAL A 218 -11.16 -3.30 -27.86
CA VAL A 218 -12.62 -3.14 -27.88
C VAL A 218 -13.28 -4.51 -27.97
N GLY A 219 -14.24 -4.79 -27.07
CA GLY A 219 -14.93 -6.08 -26.98
C GLY A 219 -14.15 -7.18 -26.25
N ALA A 220 -12.95 -6.89 -25.72
CA ALA A 220 -12.23 -7.84 -24.89
C ALA A 220 -12.93 -8.06 -23.54
N ALA A 221 -12.83 -9.28 -23.03
CA ALA A 221 -13.27 -9.60 -21.68
C ALA A 221 -12.42 -8.84 -20.65
N VAL A 222 -13.07 -8.32 -19.61
CA VAL A 222 -12.40 -7.70 -18.46
C VAL A 222 -12.12 -8.73 -17.37
N GLY A 223 -11.07 -8.52 -16.59
CA GLY A 223 -10.71 -9.40 -15.47
C GLY A 223 -9.49 -8.89 -14.72
N VAL A 224 -8.91 -9.74 -13.86
CA VAL A 224 -7.76 -9.39 -13.01
C VAL A 224 -6.63 -10.41 -13.20
N PRO A 225 -5.85 -10.32 -14.30
CA PRO A 225 -4.81 -11.31 -14.63
C PRO A 225 -3.74 -11.47 -13.56
N ALA A 226 -3.48 -10.43 -12.76
CA ALA A 226 -2.54 -10.50 -11.66
C ALA A 226 -2.99 -11.46 -10.55
N ALA A 227 -4.31 -11.53 -10.31
CA ALA A 227 -4.87 -12.48 -9.36
C ALA A 227 -4.77 -13.91 -9.88
N ASP A 228 -5.13 -14.13 -11.15
CA ASP A 228 -5.02 -15.45 -11.81
C ASP A 228 -3.59 -15.98 -11.78
N TRP A 229 -2.61 -15.12 -12.09
CA TRP A 229 -1.20 -15.46 -12.03
C TRP A 229 -0.76 -15.82 -10.62
N SER A 230 -1.18 -15.06 -9.61
CA SER A 230 -0.75 -15.27 -8.22
C SER A 230 -1.18 -16.63 -7.71
N ILE A 231 -2.47 -16.97 -7.87
CA ILE A 231 -2.99 -18.30 -7.48
C ILE A 231 -2.29 -19.41 -8.26
N SER A 232 -2.16 -19.25 -9.58
CA SER A 232 -1.55 -20.28 -10.43
C SER A 232 -0.08 -20.57 -10.09
N ASN A 233 0.61 -19.61 -9.47
CA ASN A 233 2.03 -19.72 -9.09
C ASN A 233 2.26 -19.87 -7.58
N GLY A 234 1.19 -20.05 -6.79
CA GLY A 234 1.28 -20.25 -5.34
C GLY A 234 1.73 -19.01 -4.57
N TYR A 235 1.21 -17.85 -4.94
CA TYR A 235 1.35 -16.57 -4.24
C TYR A 235 -0.01 -16.13 -3.69
N SER A 236 0.00 -15.39 -2.60
CA SER A 236 -1.22 -14.73 -2.12
C SER A 236 -1.69 -13.68 -3.12
N VAL A 237 -3.01 -13.66 -3.39
CA VAL A 237 -3.63 -12.69 -4.30
C VAL A 237 -3.48 -11.26 -3.79
N TRP A 238 -3.53 -11.09 -2.47
CA TRP A 238 -3.57 -9.78 -1.81
C TRP A 238 -2.23 -9.06 -1.89
N THR A 239 -1.13 -9.82 -2.01
CA THR A 239 0.22 -9.26 -2.26
C THR A 239 0.35 -8.58 -3.63
N THR A 240 -0.63 -8.70 -4.53
CA THR A 240 -0.61 -7.94 -5.80
C THR A 240 -0.92 -6.46 -5.59
N ALA A 241 -1.60 -6.11 -4.49
CA ALA A 241 -2.03 -4.76 -4.17
C ALA A 241 -1.06 -4.00 -3.27
N ASN A 242 -0.13 -4.66 -2.57
CA ASN A 242 0.80 -3.99 -1.67
C ASN A 242 2.13 -4.75 -1.48
N GLY A 243 3.07 -4.17 -0.74
CA GLY A 243 4.29 -4.82 -0.28
C GLY A 243 5.58 -4.29 -0.89
N TRP A 244 6.68 -4.55 -0.19
CA TRP A 244 8.04 -4.19 -0.58
C TRP A 244 8.40 -4.60 -2.02
N ALA A 245 8.01 -5.82 -2.41
CA ALA A 245 8.42 -6.41 -3.69
C ALA A 245 7.93 -5.62 -4.92
N ARG A 246 6.73 -5.05 -4.80
CA ARG A 246 5.94 -4.54 -5.92
C ARG A 246 5.68 -3.03 -5.86
N TYR A 247 5.96 -2.40 -4.71
CA TYR A 247 5.69 -1.00 -4.45
C TYR A 247 6.90 -0.31 -3.80
N ASP A 248 6.97 -0.24 -2.47
CA ASP A 248 7.94 0.60 -1.74
C ASP A 248 9.40 0.37 -2.15
N GLY A 249 9.78 -0.90 -2.33
CA GLY A 249 11.13 -1.27 -2.76
C GLY A 249 11.48 -0.74 -4.15
N LEU A 250 10.52 -0.57 -5.05
CA LEU A 250 10.76 -0.01 -6.39
C LEU A 250 11.26 1.43 -6.29
N THR A 251 10.59 2.26 -5.48
CA THR A 251 10.99 3.66 -5.27
C THR A 251 12.28 3.75 -4.47
N ALA A 252 12.46 2.92 -3.43
CA ALA A 252 13.70 2.90 -2.65
C ALA A 252 14.93 2.62 -3.52
N ARG A 253 14.86 1.59 -4.38
CA ARG A 253 15.96 1.26 -5.31
C ARG A 253 16.18 2.36 -6.34
N TRP A 254 15.11 2.99 -6.85
CA TRP A 254 15.23 4.09 -7.80
C TRP A 254 15.92 5.31 -7.17
N LEU A 255 15.52 5.70 -5.96
CA LEU A 255 16.11 6.82 -5.22
C LEU A 255 17.61 6.61 -4.99
N GLU A 256 18.00 5.42 -4.52
CA GLU A 256 19.41 5.10 -4.32
C GLU A 256 20.20 5.05 -5.64
N SER A 257 19.61 4.53 -6.72
CA SER A 257 20.25 4.46 -8.04
C SER A 257 20.44 5.85 -8.70
N ASN A 258 19.78 6.86 -8.14
CA ASN A 258 19.79 8.25 -8.60
C ASN A 258 20.38 9.21 -7.54
N ASP A 259 21.22 8.69 -6.64
CA ASP A 259 22.02 9.46 -5.68
C ASP A 259 21.23 10.24 -4.61
N TYR A 260 19.97 9.87 -4.32
CA TYR A 260 19.17 10.53 -3.27
C TYR A 260 19.33 9.94 -1.86
N SER A 261 20.01 8.78 -1.72
CA SER A 261 20.32 8.08 -0.45
C SER A 261 19.23 8.25 0.64
N PRO A 262 17.99 7.75 0.44
CA PRO A 262 16.92 7.92 1.42
C PRO A 262 17.21 7.17 2.72
N GLU A 263 16.90 7.77 3.87
CA GLU A 263 16.83 7.06 5.14
C GLU A 263 15.41 6.49 5.30
N LEU A 264 15.30 5.19 5.59
CA LEU A 264 14.00 4.53 5.61
C LEU A 264 13.39 4.55 7.01
N LEU A 265 12.08 4.79 7.04
CA LEU A 265 11.21 4.67 8.19
C LEU A 265 10.02 3.77 7.81
N SER A 266 9.45 3.09 8.79
CA SER A 266 8.13 2.46 8.69
C SER A 266 7.06 3.39 9.27
N GLN A 267 5.79 3.16 8.93
CA GLN A 267 4.69 3.89 9.58
C GLN A 267 4.70 3.68 11.11
N TRP A 268 5.12 2.49 11.56
CA TRP A 268 5.29 2.18 12.97
C TRP A 268 6.23 3.14 13.70
N ASP A 269 7.26 3.65 13.03
CA ASP A 269 8.20 4.59 13.63
C ASP A 269 7.57 5.93 14.00
N LEU A 270 6.55 6.37 13.26
CA LEU A 270 5.84 7.61 13.53
C LEU A 270 4.97 7.49 14.79
N ASP A 271 4.30 6.35 14.97
CA ASP A 271 3.53 6.05 16.18
C ASP A 271 4.42 5.77 17.39
N HIS A 272 5.61 5.18 17.17
CA HIS A 272 6.57 4.89 18.23
C HIS A 272 7.28 6.14 18.74
N ASN A 273 7.69 7.05 17.83
CA ASN A 273 8.42 8.25 18.18
C ASN A 273 7.86 9.48 17.43
N PRO A 274 7.13 10.38 18.12
CA PRO A 274 6.52 11.56 17.48
C PRO A 274 7.53 12.60 17.00
N LYS A 275 8.83 12.41 17.28
CA LYS A 275 9.94 13.25 16.84
C LYS A 275 10.80 12.60 15.75
N VAL A 276 10.39 11.43 15.24
CA VAL A 276 11.20 10.68 14.27
C VAL A 276 11.52 11.49 13.01
N LEU A 277 10.68 12.48 12.67
CA LEU A 277 10.87 13.32 11.49
C LEU A 277 11.75 14.59 11.73
N ASP A 278 12.16 14.88 12.97
CA ASP A 278 12.80 16.16 13.33
C ASP A 278 14.15 16.42 12.63
N GLY A 279 14.83 15.37 12.14
CA GLY A 279 16.13 15.47 11.48
C GLY A 279 16.09 15.74 9.97
N TYR A 280 14.92 15.57 9.34
CA TYR A 280 14.76 15.58 7.89
C TYR A 280 14.23 16.92 7.36
N ASP A 281 14.43 17.16 6.07
CA ASP A 281 13.84 18.30 5.35
C ASP A 281 12.74 17.84 4.38
N VAL A 282 12.84 16.58 3.90
CA VAL A 282 11.94 16.00 2.90
C VAL A 282 11.46 14.63 3.35
N VAL A 283 10.15 14.40 3.24
CA VAL A 283 9.52 13.10 3.41
C VAL A 283 8.92 12.65 2.08
N VAL A 284 9.04 11.36 1.79
CA VAL A 284 8.39 10.69 0.66
C VAL A 284 7.54 9.52 1.15
N THR A 285 6.35 9.38 0.61
CA THR A 285 5.60 8.10 0.62
C THR A 285 5.33 7.67 -0.81
N THR A 286 5.10 6.38 -1.03
CA THR A 286 5.01 5.87 -2.40
C THR A 286 4.10 4.65 -2.54
N GLY A 287 3.60 4.43 -3.76
CA GLY A 287 2.87 3.22 -4.09
C GLY A 287 1.51 3.22 -3.42
N HIS A 288 1.26 2.25 -2.55
CA HIS A 288 -0.05 2.02 -1.96
C HIS A 288 0.00 2.21 -0.44
N ASP A 289 -0.12 3.46 0.03
CA ASP A 289 -0.05 3.87 1.44
C ASP A 289 -1.42 4.16 2.06
N GLU A 290 -2.36 3.23 1.89
CA GLU A 290 -3.80 3.41 2.14
C GLU A 290 -4.21 3.56 3.62
N TYR A 291 -3.42 3.00 4.54
CA TYR A 291 -3.76 2.89 5.97
C TYR A 291 -2.84 3.72 6.84
N TRP A 292 -3.40 4.62 7.65
CA TRP A 292 -2.64 5.47 8.57
C TRP A 292 -3.34 5.60 9.92
N THR A 293 -2.57 5.72 10.99
CA THR A 293 -3.11 6.18 12.28
C THR A 293 -3.30 7.69 12.26
N ALA A 294 -4.23 8.19 13.08
CA ALA A 294 -4.36 9.64 13.30
C ALA A 294 -3.08 10.23 13.93
N ALA A 295 -2.43 9.48 14.84
CA ALA A 295 -1.19 9.90 15.49
C ALA A 295 -0.02 9.99 14.48
N GLY A 296 0.20 8.97 13.65
CA GLY A 296 1.21 9.00 12.60
C GLY A 296 0.96 10.11 11.58
N ARG A 297 -0.30 10.33 11.18
CA ARG A 297 -0.68 11.47 10.34
C ARG A 297 -0.36 12.82 11.01
N THR A 298 -0.60 12.94 12.32
CA THR A 298 -0.27 14.16 13.09
C THR A 298 1.24 14.45 13.09
N VAL A 299 2.09 13.42 13.17
CA VAL A 299 3.55 13.57 13.07
C VAL A 299 3.94 14.14 11.70
N LEU A 300 3.36 13.61 10.61
CA LEU A 300 3.59 14.12 9.26
C LEU A 300 3.07 15.56 9.10
N ASP A 301 1.86 15.85 9.56
CA ASP A 301 1.29 17.20 9.53
C ASP A 301 2.17 18.20 10.27
N SER A 302 2.61 17.84 11.47
CA SER A 302 3.49 18.67 12.30
C SER A 302 4.83 18.94 11.62
N PHE A 303 5.37 17.96 10.89
CA PHE A 303 6.58 18.12 10.09
C PHE A 303 6.38 19.12 8.95
N ILE A 304 5.30 18.95 8.17
CA ILE A 304 4.99 19.83 7.03
C ILE A 304 4.73 21.26 7.53
N GLU A 305 3.91 21.44 8.55
CA GLU A 305 3.53 22.75 9.08
C GLU A 305 4.73 23.59 9.53
N ARG A 306 5.79 22.95 10.03
CA ARG A 306 7.05 23.60 10.46
C ARG A 306 8.04 23.86 9.34
N GLY A 307 7.68 23.59 8.08
CA GLY A 307 8.52 23.87 6.92
C GLY A 307 9.00 22.63 6.16
N GLY A 308 8.70 21.43 6.67
CA GLY A 308 8.99 20.18 5.98
C GLY A 308 8.36 20.12 4.59
N LYS A 309 8.99 19.37 3.68
CA LYS A 309 8.51 19.17 2.32
C LYS A 309 8.07 17.73 2.13
N TYR A 310 6.89 17.53 1.56
CA TYR A 310 6.31 16.19 1.43
C TYR A 310 6.01 15.88 -0.04
N ALA A 311 6.65 14.84 -0.57
CA ALA A 311 6.33 14.31 -1.89
C ALA A 311 5.54 13.00 -1.73
N ARG A 312 4.25 13.06 -2.03
CA ARG A 312 3.39 11.89 -2.05
C ARG A 312 3.37 11.29 -3.46
N LEU A 313 4.10 10.19 -3.64
CA LEU A 313 4.20 9.46 -4.91
C LEU A 313 3.37 8.17 -4.84
N ALA A 314 2.14 8.30 -4.32
CA ALA A 314 1.29 7.20 -3.89
C ALA A 314 -0.19 7.45 -4.25
N GLY A 315 -1.02 6.42 -4.10
CA GLY A 315 -2.46 6.44 -4.37
C GLY A 315 -3.27 5.77 -3.26
N ASN A 316 -4.59 5.99 -3.26
CA ASN A 316 -5.58 5.34 -2.42
C ASN A 316 -5.49 5.66 -0.93
N ILE A 317 -5.47 6.93 -0.49
CA ILE A 317 -5.45 7.24 0.95
C ILE A 317 -6.88 7.22 1.54
N ILE A 318 -7.29 6.11 2.16
CA ILE A 318 -8.69 5.94 2.64
C ILE A 318 -8.78 5.76 4.15
N TRP A 319 -7.96 4.92 4.78
CA TRP A 319 -8.32 4.34 6.08
C TRP A 319 -7.55 4.93 7.26
N GLN A 320 -8.32 5.33 8.28
CA GLN A 320 -7.83 5.52 9.63
C GLN A 320 -7.79 4.17 10.37
N VAL A 321 -6.60 3.82 10.86
CA VAL A 321 -6.37 2.65 11.72
C VAL A 321 -5.96 3.07 13.13
N ARG A 322 -6.04 2.13 14.06
CA ARG A 322 -5.57 2.31 15.43
C ARG A 322 -4.59 1.21 15.77
N MET A 323 -3.51 1.56 16.47
CA MET A 323 -2.55 0.61 17.01
C MET A 323 -2.88 0.29 18.47
N GLU A 324 -2.85 -1.00 18.82
CA GLU A 324 -3.07 -1.54 20.15
C GLU A 324 -1.91 -2.45 20.56
N ASP A 325 -1.94 -2.95 21.80
CA ASP A 325 -1.00 -3.94 22.32
C ASP A 325 0.47 -3.51 22.17
N ASP A 326 0.77 -2.28 22.58
CA ASP A 326 2.12 -1.66 22.46
C ASP A 326 2.62 -1.65 21.00
N LEU A 327 1.74 -1.23 20.09
CA LEU A 327 1.96 -1.20 18.63
C LEU A 327 2.16 -2.59 17.99
N GLY A 328 1.78 -3.68 18.68
CA GLY A 328 1.84 -5.05 18.17
C GLY A 328 0.63 -5.47 17.33
N THR A 329 -0.49 -4.76 17.46
CA THR A 329 -1.76 -5.09 16.77
C THR A 329 -2.33 -3.88 16.06
N GLN A 330 -2.57 -3.99 14.76
CA GLN A 330 -3.31 -3.00 13.98
C GLN A 330 -4.81 -3.33 14.00
N VAL A 331 -5.64 -2.32 14.21
CA VAL A 331 -7.10 -2.45 14.24
C VAL A 331 -7.74 -1.53 13.20
N CYS A 332 -8.63 -2.09 12.39
CA CYS A 332 -9.48 -1.35 11.48
C CYS A 332 -10.81 -2.05 11.27
N HIS A 333 -11.93 -1.42 11.65
CA HIS A 333 -13.26 -1.98 11.44
C HIS A 333 -13.86 -1.68 10.06
N LYS A 334 -13.18 -0.91 9.21
CA LYS A 334 -13.52 -0.65 7.79
C LYS A 334 -15.02 -0.57 7.47
N TYR A 335 -15.51 -1.59 6.77
CA TYR A 335 -16.89 -1.75 6.31
C TYR A 335 -17.88 -1.94 7.46
N ALA A 336 -17.42 -2.45 8.60
CA ALA A 336 -18.19 -2.67 9.80
C ALA A 336 -17.84 -1.63 10.90
N ALA A 337 -17.64 -0.35 10.55
CA ALA A 337 -17.33 0.71 11.53
C ALA A 337 -18.36 0.81 12.68
N HIS A 338 -19.62 0.40 12.42
CA HIS A 338 -20.65 0.30 13.45
C HIS A 338 -20.35 -0.75 14.55
N ALA A 339 -19.41 -1.67 14.30
CA ALA A 339 -18.92 -2.69 15.23
C ALA A 339 -17.64 -2.27 15.96
N ASP A 340 -17.03 -1.12 15.62
CA ASP A 340 -15.86 -0.60 16.35
C ASP A 340 -16.27 -0.30 17.81
N PRO A 341 -15.57 -0.87 18.82
CA PRO A 341 -15.77 -0.52 20.22
C PRO A 341 -15.64 0.98 20.50
N GLU A 342 -14.79 1.68 19.74
CA GLU A 342 -14.50 3.10 19.89
C GLU A 342 -15.40 4.01 19.04
N ARG A 343 -16.39 3.47 18.30
CA ARG A 343 -17.22 4.28 17.37
C ARG A 343 -17.95 5.48 18.01
N HIS A 344 -18.22 5.41 19.31
CA HIS A 344 -18.88 6.47 20.08
C HIS A 344 -17.91 7.31 20.91
N ASN A 345 -16.60 7.05 20.82
CA ASN A 345 -15.60 7.81 21.53
C ASN A 345 -15.61 9.26 21.03
N PRO A 346 -15.74 10.29 21.88
CA PRO A 346 -15.71 11.68 21.44
C PRO A 346 -14.39 12.07 20.77
N ASP A 347 -13.30 11.39 21.08
CA ASP A 347 -12.04 11.48 20.35
C ASP A 347 -12.16 10.67 19.06
N THR A 348 -12.19 11.35 17.91
CA THR A 348 -12.30 10.72 16.60
C THR A 348 -11.00 10.04 16.16
N ASP A 349 -9.85 10.42 16.75
CA ASP A 349 -8.54 9.91 16.36
C ASP A 349 -8.34 8.44 16.75
N VAL A 350 -9.10 7.97 17.74
CA VAL A 350 -9.12 6.56 18.14
C VAL A 350 -10.17 5.75 17.41
N ARG A 351 -11.04 6.34 16.58
CA ARG A 351 -11.99 5.57 15.76
C ARG A 351 -11.27 4.93 14.57
N THR A 352 -11.86 3.89 14.01
CA THR A 352 -11.37 3.27 12.77
C THR A 352 -12.42 3.29 11.68
N GLY A 353 -11.99 3.44 10.43
CA GLY A 353 -12.87 3.63 9.28
C GLY A 353 -12.25 4.57 8.24
N ALA A 354 -13.04 4.98 7.25
CA ALA A 354 -12.51 5.88 6.21
C ALA A 354 -12.35 7.32 6.75
N PHE A 355 -11.25 7.97 6.42
CA PHE A 355 -10.95 9.35 6.82
C PHE A 355 -12.04 10.35 6.38
N GLU A 356 -12.61 10.15 5.19
CA GLU A 356 -13.70 10.97 4.64
C GLU A 356 -15.09 10.60 5.19
N ALA A 357 -15.19 9.59 6.05
CA ALA A 357 -16.48 9.22 6.62
C ALA A 357 -17.00 10.30 7.56
N HIS A 358 -18.31 10.56 7.55
CA HIS A 358 -18.95 11.57 8.39
C HIS A 358 -18.75 11.39 9.90
N TYR A 359 -18.34 10.19 10.33
CA TYR A 359 -18.05 9.85 11.73
C TYR A 359 -16.55 9.93 12.07
N ILE A 360 -15.67 10.27 11.13
CA ILE A 360 -14.26 10.60 11.36
C ILE A 360 -14.01 12.07 10.96
N ASP A 361 -14.51 12.48 9.78
CA ASP A 361 -14.49 13.86 9.27
C ASP A 361 -13.08 14.49 9.26
N ASN A 362 -12.10 13.71 8.80
CA ASN A 362 -10.70 14.12 8.69
C ASN A 362 -10.17 13.86 7.27
N PRO A 363 -10.66 14.59 6.24
CA PRO A 363 -10.39 14.27 4.84
C PRO A 363 -8.89 14.27 4.52
N PRO A 364 -8.36 13.27 3.79
CA PRO A 364 -6.93 13.13 3.49
C PRO A 364 -6.30 14.31 2.76
N VAL A 365 -7.05 15.02 1.92
CA VAL A 365 -6.55 16.14 1.10
C VAL A 365 -5.84 17.24 1.93
N THR A 366 -6.21 17.40 3.20
CA THR A 366 -5.61 18.41 4.10
C THR A 366 -4.16 18.10 4.51
N THR A 367 -3.70 16.87 4.27
CA THR A 367 -2.32 16.40 4.55
C THR A 367 -1.66 15.94 3.26
N TYR A 368 -2.37 15.10 2.50
CA TYR A 368 -1.82 14.32 1.40
C TYR A 368 -2.02 14.98 0.03
N GLY A 369 -2.79 16.06 -0.05
CA GLY A 369 -3.03 16.81 -1.29
C GLY A 369 -4.05 16.17 -2.25
N ALA A 370 -4.70 15.07 -1.85
CA ALA A 370 -5.85 14.47 -2.53
C ALA A 370 -6.63 13.55 -1.56
N ASN A 371 -7.83 13.13 -1.95
CA ASN A 371 -8.77 12.29 -1.21
C ASN A 371 -8.95 10.92 -1.88
N GLY A 372 -9.14 9.87 -1.10
CA GLY A 372 -9.36 8.50 -1.60
C GLY A 372 -10.73 8.33 -2.28
N PHE A 373 -11.86 8.64 -1.65
CA PHE A 373 -13.18 8.47 -2.27
C PHE A 373 -13.46 9.41 -3.45
N ARG A 374 -12.59 10.40 -3.69
CA ARG A 374 -12.64 11.25 -4.88
C ARG A 374 -11.80 10.73 -6.05
N GLY A 375 -11.04 9.66 -5.85
CA GLY A 375 -10.30 8.97 -6.90
C GLY A 375 -10.01 7.55 -6.48
N VAL A 376 -10.56 6.54 -7.17
CA VAL A 376 -10.29 5.14 -6.79
C VAL A 376 -9.82 4.39 -8.02
N TYR A 377 -10.67 3.76 -8.81
CA TYR A 377 -10.17 2.77 -9.77
C TYR A 377 -9.95 3.26 -11.19
N SER A 378 -8.83 2.82 -11.76
CA SER A 378 -8.58 2.88 -13.20
C SER A 378 -7.76 1.69 -13.65
N ARG A 379 -7.90 1.26 -14.91
CA ARG A 379 -7.05 0.22 -15.51
C ARG A 379 -7.08 -1.14 -14.79
N THR A 380 -8.15 -1.48 -14.08
CA THR A 380 -8.33 -2.81 -13.48
C THR A 380 -9.77 -3.30 -13.69
N GLY A 381 -9.94 -4.57 -14.04
CA GLY A 381 -11.27 -5.12 -14.35
C GLY A 381 -12.05 -4.26 -15.35
N GLY A 382 -13.34 -4.06 -15.09
CA GLY A 382 -14.23 -3.16 -15.82
C GLY A 382 -14.08 -1.66 -15.48
N LEU A 383 -13.12 -1.28 -14.63
CA LEU A 383 -12.95 0.09 -14.15
C LEU A 383 -12.01 0.86 -15.09
N SER A 384 -12.61 1.59 -16.03
CA SER A 384 -11.89 2.33 -17.08
C SER A 384 -10.84 1.48 -17.84
N PRO A 385 -11.19 0.30 -18.40
CA PRO A 385 -10.24 -0.64 -19.02
C PRO A 385 -9.49 -0.05 -20.23
N ARG A 386 -10.06 1.02 -20.82
CA ARG A 386 -9.53 1.75 -21.98
C ARG A 386 -9.36 3.24 -21.68
N GLY A 387 -9.32 3.63 -20.41
CA GLY A 387 -9.10 5.02 -19.98
C GLY A 387 -7.76 5.57 -20.50
N VAL A 388 -7.40 6.80 -20.12
CA VAL A 388 -6.15 7.42 -20.58
C VAL A 388 -4.93 6.66 -20.07
N GLY A 389 -4.95 6.18 -18.82
CA GLY A 389 -3.86 5.41 -18.20
C GLY A 389 -2.62 6.23 -17.84
N GLY A 390 -2.67 7.54 -18.01
CA GLY A 390 -1.66 8.52 -17.56
C GLY A 390 -2.38 9.80 -17.15
N PHE A 391 -1.67 10.84 -16.71
CA PHE A 391 -2.27 12.11 -16.26
C PHE A 391 -2.36 13.14 -17.38
N ILE A 392 -3.54 13.71 -17.65
CA ILE A 392 -3.71 14.79 -18.65
C ILE A 392 -3.24 16.12 -18.04
N VAL A 393 -2.31 16.81 -18.68
CA VAL A 393 -1.66 18.04 -18.18
C VAL A 393 -2.51 19.28 -18.43
N TYR A 394 -2.72 20.10 -17.39
CA TYR A 394 -3.43 21.39 -17.49
C TYR A 394 -2.58 22.60 -17.04
N ARG A 395 -1.52 22.38 -16.25
CA ARG A 395 -0.58 23.42 -15.82
C ARG A 395 0.85 23.10 -16.24
N GLN A 396 1.08 22.94 -17.55
CA GLN A 396 2.36 22.54 -18.14
C GLN A 396 3.55 23.44 -17.77
N ASN A 397 3.31 24.70 -17.40
CA ASN A 397 4.36 25.65 -17.00
C ASN A 397 4.73 25.55 -15.51
N HIS A 398 4.10 24.65 -14.74
CA HIS A 398 4.44 24.46 -13.33
C HIS A 398 5.87 23.89 -13.20
N TRP A 399 6.61 24.32 -12.18
CA TRP A 399 8.03 23.98 -12.01
C TRP A 399 8.28 22.46 -11.96
N ALA A 400 7.33 21.69 -11.45
CA ALA A 400 7.45 20.23 -11.38
C ALA A 400 7.59 19.59 -12.77
N PHE A 401 7.08 20.25 -13.81
CA PHE A 401 7.09 19.76 -15.19
C PHE A 401 8.23 20.34 -16.04
N GLU A 402 9.12 21.15 -15.44
CA GLU A 402 10.25 21.73 -16.16
C GLU A 402 11.15 20.65 -16.77
N GLY A 403 11.43 20.75 -18.08
CA GLY A 403 12.27 19.76 -18.78
C GLY A 403 11.58 18.42 -19.11
N ALA A 404 10.33 18.19 -18.67
CA ALA A 404 9.57 16.97 -19.01
C ALA A 404 8.93 17.00 -20.42
N ASP A 405 9.15 18.10 -21.17
CA ASP A 405 8.61 18.36 -22.52
C ASP A 405 7.10 18.13 -22.63
N VAL A 406 6.35 18.55 -21.62
CA VAL A 406 4.88 18.46 -21.61
C VAL A 406 4.24 19.74 -22.14
N TYR A 407 3.17 19.57 -22.91
CA TYR A 407 2.29 20.63 -23.37
C TYR A 407 0.92 20.52 -22.71
N TYR A 408 0.13 21.59 -22.76
CA TYR A 408 -1.26 21.54 -22.30
C TYR A 408 -2.03 20.45 -23.08
N GLY A 409 -2.65 19.53 -22.36
CA GLY A 409 -3.41 18.41 -22.90
C GLY A 409 -2.60 17.14 -23.17
N ASP A 410 -1.28 17.16 -22.97
CA ASP A 410 -0.45 15.95 -23.07
C ASP A 410 -0.72 14.98 -21.92
N VAL A 411 -0.31 13.73 -22.11
CA VAL A 411 -0.50 12.64 -21.14
C VAL A 411 0.83 12.20 -20.58
N ILE A 412 1.07 12.47 -19.30
CA ILE A 412 2.23 11.96 -18.56
C ILE A 412 2.05 10.46 -18.34
N GLY A 413 3.08 9.67 -18.66
CA GLY A 413 3.12 8.24 -18.39
C GLY A 413 2.23 7.38 -19.28
N GLY A 414 1.70 7.89 -20.40
CA GLY A 414 0.78 7.14 -21.28
C GLY A 414 1.34 5.86 -21.93
N SER A 415 2.66 5.63 -21.83
CA SER A 415 3.34 4.39 -22.28
C SER A 415 3.28 3.25 -21.27
N VAL A 416 2.96 3.55 -20.00
CA VAL A 416 2.75 2.58 -18.92
C VAL A 416 1.36 2.81 -18.32
N PRO A 417 0.77 1.85 -17.59
CA PRO A 417 -0.46 2.08 -16.84
C PRO A 417 -0.24 2.99 -15.60
N LEU A 418 0.28 4.20 -15.78
CA LEU A 418 0.65 5.12 -14.68
C LEU A 418 -0.55 5.50 -13.81
N VAL A 419 -1.72 5.75 -14.40
CA VAL A 419 -2.96 5.97 -13.64
C VAL A 419 -3.66 4.63 -13.47
N GLY A 420 -3.45 4.02 -12.31
CA GLY A 420 -4.04 2.74 -11.90
C GLY A 420 -3.32 2.21 -10.65
N PHE A 421 -3.66 1.01 -10.18
CA PHE A 421 -5.03 0.50 -10.28
C PHE A 421 -5.98 1.29 -9.37
N GLU A 422 -5.42 1.90 -8.32
CA GLU A 422 -6.06 2.85 -7.43
C GLU A 422 -5.35 4.21 -7.45
N THR A 423 -6.08 5.27 -7.12
CA THR A 423 -5.69 6.66 -7.34
C THR A 423 -6.12 7.52 -6.16
N ASP A 424 -5.89 8.83 -6.21
CA ASP A 424 -6.54 9.79 -5.33
C ASP A 424 -7.00 11.00 -6.13
N GLY A 425 -8.09 11.62 -5.68
CA GLY A 425 -8.78 12.67 -6.40
C GLY A 425 -9.16 13.87 -5.57
N ILE A 426 -9.75 14.84 -6.24
CA ILE A 426 -10.38 16.02 -5.63
C ILE A 426 -11.68 16.26 -6.38
N ASN A 427 -12.73 16.74 -5.72
CA ASN A 427 -13.90 17.26 -6.43
C ASN A 427 -13.56 18.58 -7.13
N TYR A 428 -13.81 18.66 -8.44
CA TYR A 428 -13.28 19.74 -9.28
C TYR A 428 -14.30 20.30 -10.26
N THR A 429 -14.03 21.53 -10.70
CA THR A 429 -14.76 22.19 -11.79
C THR A 429 -13.79 22.83 -12.78
N PHE A 430 -14.27 23.08 -14.00
CA PHE A 430 -13.50 23.78 -15.02
C PHE A 430 -13.87 25.26 -15.08
N ARG A 431 -12.85 26.12 -15.05
CA ARG A 431 -12.99 27.54 -15.35
C ARG A 431 -12.03 27.88 -16.47
N GLN A 432 -12.57 28.31 -17.62
CA GLN A 432 -11.78 28.73 -18.79
C GLN A 432 -10.74 27.67 -19.25
N GLY A 433 -11.10 26.39 -19.20
CA GLY A 433 -10.23 25.29 -19.62
C GLY A 433 -9.26 24.78 -18.57
N LEU A 434 -9.26 25.34 -17.35
CA LEU A 434 -8.40 24.88 -16.26
C LEU A 434 -9.21 24.24 -15.12
N PRO A 435 -8.71 23.15 -14.50
CA PRO A 435 -9.36 22.54 -13.34
C PRO A 435 -9.09 23.37 -12.08
N PHE A 436 -10.08 23.42 -11.20
CA PHE A 436 -10.03 24.05 -9.88
C PHE A 436 -10.79 23.19 -8.87
N PRO A 437 -10.35 23.13 -7.60
CA PRO A 437 -11.12 22.48 -6.55
C PRO A 437 -12.51 23.15 -6.40
N VAL A 438 -13.51 22.35 -6.03
CA VAL A 438 -14.83 22.85 -5.62
C VAL A 438 -14.78 23.34 -4.17
N GLY A 439 -14.04 22.64 -3.30
CA GLY A 439 -13.85 22.98 -1.88
C GLY A 439 -14.85 22.36 -0.91
N ASP A 440 -15.69 21.43 -1.37
CA ASP A 440 -16.71 20.73 -0.57
C ASP A 440 -16.25 19.36 -0.02
N ASP A 441 -14.98 18.99 -0.25
CA ASP A 441 -14.36 17.74 0.15
C ASP A 441 -13.11 17.95 1.04
N GLY A 442 -12.98 19.14 1.63
CA GLY A 442 -11.86 19.53 2.48
C GLY A 442 -10.63 20.05 1.73
N ALA A 443 -10.65 20.08 0.39
CA ALA A 443 -9.54 20.61 -0.41
C ALA A 443 -9.24 22.08 -0.04
N PRO A 444 -7.99 22.45 0.28
CA PRO A 444 -7.62 23.84 0.55
C PRO A 444 -7.87 24.76 -0.65
N ASP A 445 -8.23 26.02 -0.41
CA ASP A 445 -8.54 26.98 -1.50
C ASP A 445 -7.37 27.24 -2.45
N ASP A 446 -6.13 27.08 -1.97
CA ASP A 446 -4.89 27.36 -2.70
C ASP A 446 -4.26 26.13 -3.36
N ILE A 447 -4.90 24.95 -3.28
CA ILE A 447 -4.40 23.75 -3.95
C ILE A 447 -4.48 23.91 -5.48
N GLU A 448 -3.36 23.63 -6.16
CA GLU A 448 -3.29 23.63 -7.60
C GLU A 448 -3.46 22.22 -8.16
N ILE A 449 -4.50 22.01 -8.98
CA ILE A 449 -4.62 20.80 -9.81
C ILE A 449 -3.76 20.99 -11.06
N LEU A 450 -2.68 20.21 -11.17
CA LEU A 450 -1.69 20.31 -12.24
C LEU A 450 -2.04 19.43 -13.44
N ALA A 451 -2.51 18.22 -13.15
CA ALA A 451 -2.91 17.22 -14.12
C ALA A 451 -4.04 16.34 -13.56
N ILE A 452 -4.87 15.77 -14.43
CA ILE A 452 -6.06 15.02 -14.02
C ILE A 452 -6.41 13.90 -15.01
N THR A 453 -6.96 12.80 -14.51
CA THR A 453 -7.53 11.73 -15.33
C THR A 453 -8.83 11.21 -14.72
N PRO A 454 -9.92 11.05 -15.49
CA PRO A 454 -11.16 10.47 -14.99
C PRO A 454 -10.96 9.02 -14.50
N VAL A 455 -11.56 8.70 -13.36
CA VAL A 455 -11.58 7.37 -12.76
C VAL A 455 -13.00 7.05 -12.26
N THR A 456 -13.27 5.81 -11.87
CA THR A 456 -14.60 5.37 -11.44
C THR A 456 -14.54 4.56 -10.15
N LEU A 457 -15.61 4.61 -9.38
CA LEU A 457 -15.81 3.81 -8.16
C LEU A 457 -16.73 2.60 -8.40
N GLU A 458 -17.27 2.47 -9.61
CA GLU A 458 -18.13 1.36 -10.01
C GLU A 458 -17.58 0.65 -11.24
N GLU A 459 -17.51 -0.68 -11.15
CA GLU A 459 -17.08 -1.55 -12.22
C GLU A 459 -18.25 -1.82 -13.19
N GLU A 460 -18.08 -1.46 -14.46
CA GLU A 460 -19.08 -1.69 -15.49
C GLU A 460 -18.99 -3.11 -16.07
N ASP A 461 -20.15 -3.77 -16.28
CA ASP A 461 -20.27 -5.00 -17.05
C ASP A 461 -21.06 -4.78 -18.34
N HIS A 462 -20.38 -4.93 -19.48
CA HIS A 462 -21.00 -4.79 -20.81
C HIS A 462 -21.47 -6.15 -21.38
N GLY A 463 -21.48 -7.21 -20.56
CA GLY A 463 -22.00 -8.53 -20.92
C GLY A 463 -21.14 -9.28 -21.94
N HIS A 464 -19.84 -8.97 -22.01
CA HIS A 464 -18.93 -9.71 -22.89
C HIS A 464 -18.67 -11.11 -22.32
N ALA A 465 -18.66 -12.11 -23.21
CA ALA A 465 -18.37 -13.49 -22.83
C ALA A 465 -16.99 -13.57 -22.17
N GLY A 466 -16.93 -14.17 -20.98
CA GLY A 466 -15.68 -14.35 -20.23
C GLY A 466 -15.30 -13.19 -19.30
N ASN A 467 -16.12 -12.14 -19.15
CA ASN A 467 -15.86 -11.07 -18.16
C ASN A 467 -15.65 -11.63 -16.74
N LEU A 468 -14.91 -10.96 -15.88
CA LEU A 468 -14.88 -11.27 -14.46
C LEU A 468 -15.05 -9.96 -13.70
N VAL A 469 -16.26 -9.75 -13.19
CA VAL A 469 -16.61 -8.58 -12.36
C VAL A 469 -16.19 -8.91 -10.93
N ALA A 470 -15.21 -8.18 -10.41
CA ALA A 470 -14.61 -8.43 -9.10
C ALA A 470 -15.07 -7.41 -8.05
N ILE A 471 -15.08 -6.13 -8.40
CA ILE A 471 -15.37 -5.02 -7.50
C ILE A 471 -16.88 -4.67 -7.53
N ALA A 472 -17.49 -4.69 -8.73
CA ALA A 472 -18.88 -4.27 -8.94
C ALA A 472 -19.15 -2.86 -8.37
N ASP A 473 -20.20 -2.68 -7.56
CA ASP A 473 -20.64 -1.41 -6.98
C ASP A 473 -20.48 -1.35 -5.44
N GLY A 474 -19.81 -2.34 -4.84
CA GLY A 474 -19.71 -2.46 -3.38
C GLY A 474 -18.92 -1.32 -2.72
N ASP A 475 -17.80 -0.89 -3.34
CA ASP A 475 -17.02 0.27 -2.87
C ASP A 475 -17.84 1.56 -2.95
N LEU A 476 -18.61 1.73 -4.03
CA LEU A 476 -19.46 2.90 -4.21
C LEU A 476 -20.59 2.95 -3.17
N ALA A 477 -21.23 1.81 -2.91
CA ALA A 477 -22.26 1.69 -1.87
C ALA A 477 -21.68 2.08 -0.49
N PHE A 478 -20.52 1.50 -0.14
CA PHE A 478 -19.85 1.82 1.11
C PHE A 478 -19.44 3.29 1.20
N ALA A 479 -18.82 3.85 0.16
CA ALA A 479 -18.39 5.25 0.16
C ALA A 479 -19.59 6.20 0.30
N ALA A 480 -20.73 5.90 -0.33
CA ALA A 480 -21.95 6.68 -0.17
C ALA A 480 -22.45 6.66 1.30
N GLU A 481 -22.46 5.49 1.93
CA GLU A 481 -22.81 5.37 3.35
C GLU A 481 -21.79 6.07 4.27
N ALA A 482 -20.51 5.89 4.02
CA ALA A 482 -19.44 6.47 4.80
C ALA A 482 -19.48 8.01 4.75
N VAL A 483 -19.56 8.60 3.56
CA VAL A 483 -19.51 10.07 3.38
C VAL A 483 -20.85 10.73 3.73
N PHE A 484 -21.98 10.15 3.32
CA PHE A 484 -23.29 10.81 3.42
C PHE A 484 -24.24 10.18 4.45
N GLY A 485 -23.82 9.11 5.13
CA GLY A 485 -24.62 8.41 6.15
C GLY A 485 -25.72 7.51 5.59
N SER A 486 -25.82 7.36 4.27
CA SER A 486 -26.76 6.43 3.63
C SER A 486 -26.41 6.12 2.19
N ASP A 487 -26.67 4.89 1.77
CA ASP A 487 -26.55 4.47 0.38
C ASP A 487 -27.83 4.81 -0.41
N THR A 488 -27.80 5.92 -1.16
CA THR A 488 -28.89 6.34 -2.05
C THR A 488 -28.37 6.62 -3.46
N ALA A 489 -29.24 6.56 -4.47
CA ALA A 489 -28.84 6.88 -5.85
C ALA A 489 -28.21 8.27 -6.00
N GLU A 490 -28.73 9.28 -5.28
CA GLU A 490 -28.20 10.65 -5.27
C GLU A 490 -26.81 10.71 -4.64
N HIS A 491 -26.57 9.97 -3.55
CA HIS A 491 -25.26 9.90 -2.91
C HIS A 491 -24.23 9.13 -3.76
N ARG A 492 -24.65 8.02 -4.38
CA ARG A 492 -23.81 7.27 -5.32
C ARG A 492 -23.41 8.14 -6.50
N ASP A 493 -24.33 8.89 -7.10
CA ASP A 493 -24.02 9.72 -8.27
C ASP A 493 -23.01 10.85 -7.97
N GLN A 494 -22.86 11.26 -6.72
CA GLN A 494 -21.85 12.23 -6.27
C GLN A 494 -20.44 11.63 -6.11
N LEU A 495 -20.29 10.31 -6.07
CA LEU A 495 -19.01 9.61 -5.83
C LEU A 495 -18.61 8.66 -6.97
N ARG A 496 -19.57 8.23 -7.79
CA ARG A 496 -19.37 7.24 -8.87
C ARG A 496 -18.22 7.62 -9.80
N TYR A 497 -18.14 8.91 -10.14
CA TYR A 497 -17.12 9.43 -11.05
C TYR A 497 -16.14 10.30 -10.27
N GLY A 498 -14.89 9.85 -10.25
CA GLY A 498 -13.80 10.52 -9.56
C GLY A 498 -12.75 11.06 -10.52
N SER A 499 -11.62 11.43 -9.94
CA SER A 499 -10.41 11.78 -10.67
C SER A 499 -9.16 11.20 -10.02
N ALA A 500 -8.16 10.88 -10.83
CA ALA A 500 -6.78 10.82 -10.38
C ALA A 500 -6.17 12.21 -10.60
N VAL A 501 -5.48 12.77 -9.61
CA VAL A 501 -4.88 14.12 -9.72
C VAL A 501 -3.38 14.14 -9.44
N ILE A 502 -2.68 15.06 -10.10
CA ILE A 502 -1.40 15.60 -9.62
C ILE A 502 -1.69 16.97 -9.04
N THR A 503 -1.29 17.21 -7.78
CA THR A 503 -1.53 18.48 -7.09
C THR A 503 -0.27 19.06 -6.45
N ASN A 504 -0.30 20.36 -6.21
CA ASN A 504 0.66 21.06 -5.37
C ASN A 504 -0.11 21.96 -4.39
N MET A 505 0.25 21.94 -3.10
CA MET A 505 -0.33 22.83 -2.09
C MET A 505 0.71 23.26 -1.06
N ARG A 506 0.38 24.35 -0.35
CA ARG A 506 1.11 24.78 0.85
C ARG A 506 0.37 24.25 2.08
N LYS A 507 1.12 23.93 3.13
CA LYS A 507 0.57 23.64 4.46
C LYS A 507 1.51 24.18 5.51
N GLY A 508 1.04 25.16 6.30
CA GLY A 508 1.92 25.96 7.15
C GLY A 508 3.09 26.54 6.36
N ASP A 509 4.31 26.36 6.87
CA ASP A 509 5.54 26.78 6.19
C ASP A 509 6.03 25.76 5.13
N GLY A 510 5.38 24.59 5.08
CA GLY A 510 5.69 23.45 4.21
C GLY A 510 5.11 23.54 2.80
N GLU A 511 5.38 22.49 2.02
CA GLU A 511 4.87 22.29 0.65
C GLU A 511 4.62 20.80 0.42
N VAL A 512 3.52 20.48 -0.24
CA VAL A 512 3.09 19.12 -0.55
C VAL A 512 2.92 18.98 -2.06
N PHE A 513 3.67 18.06 -2.66
CA PHE A 513 3.44 17.61 -4.03
C PHE A 513 2.82 16.23 -3.99
N CYS A 514 1.66 16.04 -4.63
CA CYS A 514 0.98 14.76 -4.68
C CYS A 514 0.84 14.29 -6.13
N ALA A 515 1.24 13.05 -6.39
CA ALA A 515 0.94 12.31 -7.60
C ALA A 515 0.03 11.14 -7.23
N GLY A 516 -1.29 11.36 -7.23
CA GLY A 516 -2.32 10.48 -6.68
C GLY A 516 -2.54 9.20 -7.47
N THR A 517 -1.58 8.28 -7.43
CA THR A 517 -1.66 6.95 -8.06
C THR A 517 -0.73 5.93 -7.43
N THR A 518 -1.16 4.66 -7.38
CA THR A 518 -0.34 3.58 -6.83
C THR A 518 0.79 3.10 -7.74
N GLU A 519 0.85 3.56 -9.01
CA GLU A 519 1.79 3.06 -10.01
C GLU A 519 2.96 4.03 -10.31
N TRP A 520 3.09 5.14 -9.58
CA TRP A 520 4.24 6.06 -9.75
C TRP A 520 5.57 5.33 -9.53
N CYS A 521 5.64 4.47 -8.50
CA CYS A 521 6.79 3.63 -8.20
C CYS A 521 7.15 2.68 -9.35
N HIS A 522 6.15 2.16 -10.07
CA HIS A 522 6.37 1.27 -11.21
C HIS A 522 6.89 2.04 -12.43
N ALA A 523 6.37 3.24 -12.68
CA ALA A 523 6.87 4.12 -13.73
C ALA A 523 8.33 4.51 -13.49
N LEU A 524 8.72 4.79 -12.25
CA LEU A 524 10.13 5.00 -11.87
C LEU A 524 10.99 3.75 -12.13
N ALA A 525 10.54 2.58 -11.67
CA ALA A 525 11.30 1.33 -11.87
C ALA A 525 11.43 0.91 -13.34
N THR A 526 10.55 1.41 -14.23
CA THR A 526 10.60 1.13 -15.67
C THR A 526 11.31 2.23 -16.48
N GLY A 527 11.79 3.29 -15.82
CA GLY A 527 12.51 4.39 -16.46
C GLY A 527 11.60 5.25 -17.35
N GLU A 528 10.35 5.48 -16.95
CA GLU A 528 9.47 6.39 -17.67
C GLU A 528 9.99 7.83 -17.53
N SER A 529 10.49 8.38 -18.64
CA SER A 529 11.26 9.63 -18.67
C SER A 529 10.56 10.84 -18.09
N GLN A 530 9.24 10.99 -18.26
CA GLN A 530 8.52 12.16 -17.75
C GLN A 530 8.33 12.06 -16.24
N VAL A 531 7.91 10.89 -15.74
CA VAL A 531 7.80 10.59 -14.31
C VAL A 531 9.15 10.75 -13.61
N GLU A 532 10.25 10.25 -14.19
CA GLU A 532 11.59 10.46 -13.63
C GLU A 532 11.97 11.94 -13.56
N THR A 533 11.76 12.68 -14.65
CA THR A 533 12.07 14.12 -14.71
C THR A 533 11.28 14.90 -13.65
N ILE A 534 9.98 14.61 -13.52
CA ILE A 534 9.11 15.25 -12.54
C ILE A 534 9.56 14.91 -11.11
N THR A 535 9.89 13.65 -10.86
CA THR A 535 10.37 13.21 -9.54
C THR A 535 11.68 13.90 -9.17
N HIS A 536 12.61 14.00 -10.11
CA HIS A 536 13.85 14.75 -9.92
C HIS A 536 13.60 16.23 -9.62
N ASN A 537 12.67 16.88 -10.33
CA ASN A 537 12.33 18.29 -10.09
C ASN A 537 11.79 18.51 -8.68
N VAL A 538 10.87 17.63 -8.24
CA VAL A 538 10.27 17.67 -6.90
C VAL A 538 11.35 17.48 -5.83
N LEU A 539 12.16 16.43 -5.94
CA LEU A 539 13.19 16.15 -4.95
C LEU A 539 14.28 17.22 -4.91
N ARG A 540 14.78 17.68 -6.07
CA ARG A 540 15.80 18.75 -6.13
C ARG A 540 15.29 20.04 -5.52
N ARG A 541 14.05 20.42 -5.80
CA ARG A 541 13.44 21.62 -5.22
C ARG A 541 13.28 21.47 -3.70
N PHE A 542 12.76 20.34 -3.25
CA PHE A 542 12.48 20.11 -1.84
C PHE A 542 13.76 19.98 -1.00
N LEU A 543 14.85 19.45 -1.57
CA LEU A 543 16.16 19.36 -0.93
C LEU A 543 17.01 20.65 -1.07
N GLY A 544 16.47 21.74 -1.64
CA GLY A 544 17.18 23.03 -1.68
C GLY A 544 18.16 23.23 -2.85
N GLY A 545 18.05 22.45 -3.94
CA GLY A 545 18.65 22.76 -5.24
C GLY A 545 20.18 22.58 -5.40
N GLU A 546 20.93 22.33 -4.32
CA GLU A 546 22.40 22.20 -4.37
C GLU A 546 22.93 20.76 -4.60
N HIS A 547 22.07 19.75 -4.72
CA HIS A 547 22.49 18.37 -5.07
C HIS A 547 22.62 18.12 -6.59
N ALA A 548 22.72 19.17 -7.40
CA ALA A 548 23.03 19.09 -8.82
C ALA A 548 24.52 19.41 -9.05
N SER A 549 25.41 18.46 -8.73
CA SER A 549 26.79 18.46 -9.25
C SER A 549 27.32 17.07 -9.48
#